data_AF-A0A382GXZ4-F1
#
_entry.id   AF-A0A382GXZ4-F1
#
_cell.length_a   1.000
_cell.length_b   1.000
_cell.length_c   1.000
_cell.angle_alpha   90.00
_cell.angle_beta   90.00
_cell.angle_gamma   90.00
#
_symmetry.space_group_name_H-M   'P 1'
#
loop_
_entity.id
_entity.type
_entity.pdbx_description
1 polymer ?
#
loop_
_entity_poly.entity_id
_entity_poly.type
_entity_poly.pdbx_seq_one_letter_code
_entity_poly.pdbx_strand_id
1 'polypeptide(L)'
;MPYPLNSELMYMMPTHFGPMSGPRQGPGGKMFAFEQDQRKCMTVSVSFLTNAAQLKEFLPPGFELMGEPVVTVFETYIKEIDWLAGRGYNVLGVNFPVVYQGQKDRAVGPFLTVLWENLTDPILTGREQLGFSKIYCELPEPVVYNGETHCTASWMGFRFLDIKLTQMKEVAPADYPPPPSLPTDGVLSGTIHYKYIPRTG
;
A
#
# COMPACT_ATOMS: atom_id res chain seq x y z
N MET A 1 36.57 18.62 3.56
CA MET A 1 35.18 19.01 3.92
C MET A 1 34.51 17.76 4.46
N PRO A 2 34.24 17.66 5.77
CA PRO A 2 33.59 16.47 6.28
C PRO A 2 32.13 16.46 5.81
N TYR A 3 31.70 15.31 5.30
CA TYR A 3 30.33 15.00 4.91
C TYR A 3 29.77 13.98 5.93
N PRO A 4 29.61 14.34 7.22
CA PRO A 4 29.19 13.40 8.23
C PRO A 4 27.68 13.17 8.16
N LEU A 5 27.27 11.90 8.15
CA LEU A 5 25.88 11.52 8.37
C LEU A 5 25.66 11.27 9.87
N ASN A 6 24.63 11.87 10.44
CA ASN A 6 24.20 11.59 11.81
C ASN A 6 23.47 10.23 11.86
N SER A 7 23.98 9.25 12.60
CA SER A 7 23.40 7.90 12.74
C SER A 7 22.00 7.86 13.31
N GLU A 8 21.60 8.91 14.04
CA GLU A 8 20.28 9.03 14.66
C GLU A 8 19.19 9.50 13.69
N LEU A 9 19.55 9.79 12.44
CA LEU A 9 18.64 10.32 11.43
C LEU A 9 18.53 9.39 10.22
N MET A 10 17.38 9.41 9.57
CA MET A 10 17.11 8.70 8.32
C MET A 10 17.49 9.55 7.11
N TYR A 11 18.04 8.89 6.09
CA TYR A 11 18.44 9.49 4.83
C TYR A 11 17.94 8.66 3.65
N MET A 12 17.68 9.34 2.55
CA MET A 12 17.55 8.76 1.21
C MET A 12 18.33 9.64 0.24
N MET A 13 18.63 9.14 -0.96
CA MET A 13 19.23 9.99 -1.98
C MET A 13 18.27 11.14 -2.35
N PRO A 14 18.78 12.36 -2.61
CA PRO A 14 20.17 12.79 -2.48
C PRO A 14 20.54 13.20 -1.04
N THR A 15 21.45 12.46 -0.42
CA THR A 15 21.87 12.66 0.97
C THR A 15 22.59 14.00 1.21
N HIS A 16 23.02 14.69 0.15
CA HIS A 16 23.74 15.97 0.21
C HIS A 16 22.86 17.13 0.67
N PHE A 17 21.53 16.96 0.62
CA PHE A 17 20.55 17.91 1.15
C PHE A 17 20.19 17.65 2.62
N GLY A 18 20.85 16.68 3.26
CA GLY A 18 20.64 16.32 4.65
C GLY A 18 19.63 15.19 4.85
N PRO A 19 19.16 15.00 6.10
CA PRO A 19 18.18 13.98 6.45
C PRO A 19 16.88 14.15 5.69
N MET A 20 16.22 13.04 5.37
CA MET A 20 14.92 13.10 4.71
C MET A 20 13.83 13.59 5.66
N SER A 21 12.85 14.33 5.13
CA SER A 21 11.55 14.52 5.78
C SER A 21 10.52 13.67 5.06
N GLY A 22 9.75 12.86 5.78
CA GLY A 22 8.83 11.90 5.20
C GLY A 22 7.98 11.18 6.25
N PRO A 23 7.19 10.16 5.87
CA PRO A 23 6.18 9.55 6.76
C PRO A 23 6.73 8.95 8.08
N ARG A 24 8.04 8.71 8.16
CA ARG A 24 8.73 8.09 9.31
C ARG A 24 9.73 9.02 10.01
N GLN A 25 9.89 10.25 9.50
CA GLN A 25 10.81 11.23 10.07
C GLN A 25 10.36 12.63 9.66
N GLY A 26 9.92 13.43 10.62
CA GLY A 26 9.65 14.86 10.42
C GLY A 26 10.87 15.74 10.70
N PRO A 27 10.66 17.07 10.74
CA PRO A 27 11.73 18.05 10.93
C PRO A 27 12.57 17.77 12.19
N GLY A 28 13.89 17.75 12.02
CA GLY A 28 14.84 17.53 13.12
C GLY A 28 14.82 16.12 13.71
N GLY A 29 14.35 15.11 12.96
CA GLY A 29 14.29 13.72 13.44
C GLY A 29 13.06 13.39 14.27
N LYS A 30 12.16 14.35 14.49
CA LYS A 30 10.96 14.17 15.30
C LYS A 30 9.81 13.63 14.47
N MET A 31 8.92 12.86 15.07
CA MET A 31 7.65 12.51 14.42
C MET A 31 6.79 13.77 14.20
N PHE A 32 5.94 13.76 13.18
CA PHE A 32 5.02 14.85 12.91
C PHE A 32 4.04 15.04 14.08
N ALA A 33 3.62 16.28 14.31
CA ALA A 33 2.96 16.73 15.54
C ALA A 33 1.52 16.22 15.73
N PHE A 34 0.92 15.57 14.72
CA PHE A 34 -0.41 14.98 14.86
C PHE A 34 -0.27 13.66 15.62
N GLU A 35 -0.50 13.70 16.94
CA GLU A 35 -0.45 12.52 17.82
C GLU A 35 -1.52 11.47 17.46
N GLN A 36 -2.55 11.85 16.69
CA GLN A 36 -3.56 10.97 16.12
C GLN A 36 -3.58 11.15 14.60
N ASP A 37 -3.68 10.03 13.87
CA ASP A 37 -3.82 10.03 12.41
C ASP A 37 -5.12 10.74 12.00
N GLN A 38 -5.01 11.96 11.46
CA GLN A 38 -6.16 12.76 11.00
C GLN A 38 -6.43 12.60 9.50
N ARG A 39 -5.71 11.72 8.80
CA ARG A 39 -5.87 11.51 7.37
C ARG A 39 -7.30 11.04 7.07
N LYS A 40 -7.89 11.62 6.03
CA LYS A 40 -9.17 11.14 5.50
C LYS A 40 -8.89 10.10 4.43
N CYS A 41 -9.50 8.93 4.60
CA CYS A 41 -9.36 7.82 3.66
C CYS A 41 -10.74 7.40 3.17
N MET A 42 -10.87 7.27 1.85
CA MET A 42 -11.98 6.56 1.22
C MET A 42 -11.41 5.41 0.40
N THR A 43 -11.94 4.21 0.58
CA THR A 43 -11.50 3.03 -0.18
C THR A 43 -12.65 2.44 -0.97
N VAL A 44 -12.40 2.20 -2.25
CA VAL A 44 -13.21 1.36 -3.13
C VAL A 44 -12.49 0.03 -3.30
N SER A 45 -13.21 -1.09 -3.17
CA SER A 45 -12.60 -2.41 -3.33
C SER A 45 -13.55 -3.38 -4.03
N VAL A 46 -12.97 -4.27 -4.84
CA VAL A 46 -13.66 -5.35 -5.54
C VAL A 46 -12.85 -6.62 -5.33
N SER A 47 -13.53 -7.67 -4.88
CA SER A 47 -12.92 -9.00 -4.70
C SER A 47 -13.58 -10.00 -5.65
N PHE A 48 -12.80 -10.88 -6.26
CA PHE A 48 -13.30 -11.90 -7.17
C PHE A 48 -12.49 -13.20 -7.07
N LEU A 49 -13.19 -14.32 -7.27
CA LEU A 49 -12.57 -15.65 -7.36
C LEU A 49 -11.82 -15.79 -8.69
N THR A 50 -10.61 -16.34 -8.65
CA THR A 50 -9.77 -16.55 -9.84
C THR A 50 -9.11 -17.94 -9.83
N ASN A 51 -8.15 -18.17 -10.74
CA ASN A 51 -7.43 -19.41 -10.88
C ASN A 51 -6.27 -19.52 -9.88
N ALA A 52 -6.32 -20.51 -8.99
CA ALA A 52 -5.30 -20.74 -7.98
C ALA A 52 -3.90 -21.07 -8.56
N ALA A 53 -3.83 -21.74 -9.71
CA ALA A 53 -2.55 -22.05 -10.35
C ALA A 53 -1.86 -20.79 -10.85
N GLN A 54 -2.60 -19.86 -11.46
CA GLN A 54 -2.06 -18.57 -11.91
C GLN A 54 -1.58 -17.71 -10.72
N LEU A 55 -2.31 -17.70 -9.59
CA LEU A 55 -1.86 -16.97 -8.40
C LEU A 55 -0.53 -17.51 -7.84
N LYS A 56 -0.34 -18.84 -7.88
CA LYS A 56 0.89 -19.47 -7.40
C LYS A 56 2.12 -19.09 -8.21
N GLU A 57 1.98 -18.72 -9.47
CA GLU A 57 3.10 -18.25 -10.31
C GLU A 57 3.66 -16.89 -9.87
N PHE A 58 2.89 -16.09 -9.14
CA PHE A 58 3.35 -14.80 -8.58
C PHE A 58 4.06 -14.94 -7.23
N LEU A 59 4.05 -16.13 -6.62
CA LEU A 59 4.52 -16.32 -5.25
C LEU A 59 6.04 -16.47 -5.17
N PRO A 60 6.74 -15.64 -4.36
CA PRO A 60 8.14 -15.87 -4.06
C PRO A 60 8.37 -17.16 -3.25
N PRO A 61 9.61 -17.65 -3.15
CA PRO A 61 9.92 -18.80 -2.30
C PRO A 61 9.45 -18.63 -0.86
N GLY A 62 8.87 -19.69 -0.29
CA GLY A 62 8.33 -19.70 1.08
C GLY A 62 6.90 -19.18 1.20
N PHE A 63 6.30 -18.68 0.11
CA PHE A 63 4.90 -18.26 0.10
C PHE A 63 3.99 -19.36 -0.45
N GLU A 64 2.82 -19.50 0.15
CA GLU A 64 1.76 -20.38 -0.31
C GLU A 64 0.43 -19.62 -0.34
N LEU A 65 -0.41 -19.93 -1.33
CA LEU A 65 -1.77 -19.39 -1.41
C LEU A 65 -2.59 -19.89 -0.22
N MET A 66 -3.27 -18.99 0.48
CA MET A 66 -4.07 -19.31 1.67
C MET A 66 -5.57 -19.27 1.34
N GLY A 67 -6.26 -20.41 1.46
CA GLY A 67 -7.70 -20.48 1.26
C GLY A 67 -8.13 -20.36 -0.20
N GLU A 68 -9.28 -19.74 -0.43
CA GLU A 68 -9.81 -19.54 -1.78
C GLU A 68 -8.95 -18.55 -2.58
N PRO A 69 -8.78 -18.75 -3.90
CA PRO A 69 -8.03 -17.86 -4.78
C PRO A 69 -8.81 -16.56 -5.05
N VAL A 70 -9.02 -15.75 -4.02
CA VAL A 70 -9.71 -14.46 -4.12
C VAL A 70 -8.68 -13.35 -4.26
N VAL A 71 -8.76 -12.62 -5.37
CA VAL A 71 -8.00 -11.39 -5.59
C VAL A 71 -8.85 -10.21 -5.16
N THR A 72 -8.24 -9.26 -4.46
CA THR A 72 -8.85 -7.96 -4.16
C THR A 72 -8.08 -6.86 -4.89
N VAL A 73 -8.81 -6.09 -5.69
CA VAL A 73 -8.34 -4.84 -6.28
C VAL A 73 -8.98 -3.70 -5.50
N PHE A 74 -8.17 -2.76 -5.03
CA PHE A 74 -8.67 -1.64 -4.24
C PHE A 74 -8.04 -0.32 -4.67
N GLU A 75 -8.83 0.75 -4.66
CA GLU A 75 -8.37 2.12 -4.75
C GLU A 75 -8.62 2.85 -3.44
N THR A 76 -7.60 3.52 -2.90
CA THR A 76 -7.70 4.35 -1.70
C THR A 76 -7.32 5.78 -2.02
N TYR A 77 -8.21 6.70 -1.68
CA TYR A 77 -8.04 8.14 -1.83
C TYR A 77 -7.71 8.72 -0.45
N ILE A 78 -6.49 9.23 -0.30
CA ILE A 78 -5.97 9.71 0.98
C ILE A 78 -5.82 11.22 0.92
N LYS A 79 -6.39 11.93 1.88
CA LYS A 79 -6.30 13.40 2.02
C LYS A 79 -5.73 13.79 3.38
N GLU A 80 -5.32 15.05 3.52
CA GLU A 80 -4.93 15.65 4.79
C GLU A 80 -3.73 14.92 5.42
N ILE A 81 -2.66 14.71 4.63
CA ILE A 81 -1.45 13.98 5.05
C ILE A 81 -0.37 14.96 5.54
N ASP A 82 0.01 14.82 6.80
CA ASP A 82 0.86 15.80 7.50
C ASP A 82 2.25 15.94 6.92
N TRP A 83 2.91 14.81 6.63
CA TRP A 83 4.25 14.81 6.06
C TRP A 83 4.28 15.32 4.60
N LEU A 84 3.10 15.50 4.00
CA LEU A 84 2.89 16.13 2.70
C LEU A 84 2.22 17.51 2.82
N ALA A 85 2.35 18.16 3.99
CA ALA A 85 1.79 19.49 4.26
C ALA A 85 0.27 19.58 3.98
N GLY A 86 -0.48 18.56 4.39
CA GLY A 86 -1.93 18.48 4.24
C GLY A 86 -2.41 18.01 2.85
N ARG A 87 -1.50 17.75 1.90
CA ARG A 87 -1.87 17.19 0.58
C ARG A 87 -2.28 15.73 0.70
N GLY A 88 -2.82 15.21 -0.40
CA GLY A 88 -3.23 13.82 -0.53
C GLY A 88 -2.57 13.15 -1.73
N TYR A 89 -2.69 11.83 -1.78
CA TYR A 89 -2.38 11.01 -2.94
C TYR A 89 -3.32 9.80 -2.98
N ASN A 90 -3.41 9.18 -4.15
CA ASN A 90 -4.28 8.05 -4.39
C ASN A 90 -3.44 6.81 -4.65
N VAL A 91 -4.01 5.66 -4.30
CA VAL A 91 -3.33 4.37 -4.30
C VAL A 91 -4.24 3.35 -4.97
N LEU A 92 -3.69 2.49 -5.81
CA LEU A 92 -4.34 1.31 -6.38
C LEU A 92 -3.52 0.08 -6.01
N GLY A 93 -4.10 -0.90 -5.34
CA GLY A 93 -3.40 -2.13 -4.97
C GLY A 93 -4.11 -3.39 -5.46
N VAL A 94 -3.32 -4.44 -5.66
CA VAL A 94 -3.80 -5.78 -5.99
C VAL A 94 -3.19 -6.77 -5.01
N ASN A 95 -4.03 -7.50 -4.29
CA ASN A 95 -3.58 -8.48 -3.32
C ASN A 95 -4.43 -9.75 -3.32
N PHE A 96 -3.88 -10.81 -2.72
CA PHE A 96 -4.58 -12.06 -2.45
C PHE A 96 -4.00 -12.72 -1.19
N PRO A 97 -4.76 -13.57 -0.48
CA PRO A 97 -4.34 -14.12 0.80
C PRO A 97 -3.22 -15.16 0.66
N VAL A 98 -2.19 -15.03 1.48
CA VAL A 98 -1.06 -15.98 1.52
C VAL A 98 -0.68 -16.34 2.95
N VAL A 99 0.06 -17.43 3.06
CA VAL A 99 0.91 -17.73 4.21
C VAL A 99 2.37 -17.70 3.76
N TYR A 100 3.22 -17.08 4.55
CA TYR A 100 4.67 -17.15 4.42
C TYR A 100 5.22 -18.08 5.51
N GLN A 101 5.96 -19.10 5.07
CA GLN A 101 6.60 -20.13 5.89
C GLN A 101 8.11 -19.92 5.83
N GLY A 102 8.62 -18.97 6.63
CA GLY A 102 10.03 -18.71 6.76
C GLY A 102 10.72 -19.71 7.70
N GLN A 103 12.06 -19.64 7.73
CA GLN A 103 12.87 -20.44 8.67
C GLN A 103 12.73 -19.95 10.13
N LYS A 104 12.38 -18.68 10.31
CA LYS A 104 12.26 -18.01 11.63
C LYS A 104 10.82 -17.59 11.88
N ASP A 105 10.27 -16.84 10.92
CA ASP A 105 8.97 -16.22 11.04
C ASP A 105 7.94 -16.93 10.17
N ARG A 106 6.73 -17.06 10.72
CA ARG A 106 5.54 -17.41 9.97
C ARG A 106 4.64 -16.18 9.91
N ALA A 107 4.12 -15.86 8.74
CA ALA A 107 3.22 -14.72 8.55
C ALA A 107 1.98 -15.09 7.72
N VAL A 108 0.85 -14.47 8.02
CA VAL A 108 -0.39 -14.62 7.24
C VAL A 108 -0.97 -13.25 6.90
N GLY A 109 -1.53 -13.12 5.70
CA GLY A 109 -2.17 -11.88 5.30
C GLY A 109 -2.23 -11.70 3.79
N PRO A 110 -2.73 -10.55 3.33
CA PRO A 110 -2.75 -10.23 1.91
C PRO A 110 -1.34 -10.00 1.39
N PHE A 111 -0.93 -10.78 0.39
CA PHE A 111 0.27 -10.52 -0.40
C PHE A 111 0.00 -9.40 -1.38
N LEU A 112 0.62 -8.25 -1.16
CA LEU A 112 0.52 -7.10 -2.04
C LEU A 112 1.46 -7.27 -3.22
N THR A 113 0.91 -7.75 -4.33
CA THR A 113 1.66 -8.03 -5.56
C THR A 113 2.26 -6.77 -6.18
N VAL A 114 1.48 -5.69 -6.19
CA VAL A 114 1.84 -4.40 -6.77
C VAL A 114 0.97 -3.31 -6.13
N LEU A 115 1.53 -2.11 -6.03
CA LEU A 115 0.87 -0.94 -5.51
C LEU A 115 1.16 0.25 -6.44
N TRP A 116 0.17 0.72 -7.17
CA TRP A 116 0.30 1.97 -7.90
C TRP A 116 -0.03 3.15 -7.01
N GLU A 117 0.70 4.25 -7.18
CA GLU A 117 0.41 5.54 -6.53
C GLU A 117 0.55 6.67 -7.55
N ASN A 118 -0.17 7.78 -7.35
CA ASN A 118 -0.10 8.94 -8.24
C ASN A 118 0.85 10.05 -7.77
N LEU A 119 1.69 9.77 -6.77
CA LEU A 119 2.69 10.69 -6.23
C LEU A 119 4.00 9.95 -5.96
N THR A 120 5.13 10.53 -6.38
CA THR A 120 6.45 9.89 -6.30
C THR A 120 6.98 9.79 -4.86
N ASP A 121 6.69 10.76 -4.00
CA ASP A 121 7.15 10.81 -2.61
C ASP A 121 6.80 9.53 -1.80
N PRO A 122 5.54 9.06 -1.78
CA PRO A 122 5.20 7.80 -1.10
C PRO A 122 5.77 6.57 -1.84
N ILE A 123 6.01 6.65 -3.15
CA ILE A 123 6.62 5.57 -3.95
C ILE A 123 8.05 5.32 -3.48
N LEU A 124 8.90 6.35 -3.51
CA LEU A 124 10.32 6.23 -3.16
C LEU A 124 10.47 5.76 -1.71
N THR A 125 9.81 6.47 -0.79
CA THR A 125 9.91 6.16 0.65
C THR A 125 9.37 4.76 0.96
N GLY A 126 8.29 4.32 0.31
CA GLY A 126 7.72 2.98 0.51
C GLY A 126 8.60 1.86 -0.03
N ARG A 127 9.22 2.05 -1.21
CA ARG A 127 10.13 1.07 -1.82
C ARG A 127 11.43 0.95 -1.04
N GLU A 128 12.11 2.07 -0.83
CA GLU A 128 13.48 2.06 -0.32
C GLU A 128 13.53 1.72 1.18
N GLN A 129 12.57 2.21 1.95
CA GLN A 129 12.56 2.02 3.40
C GLN A 129 11.89 0.70 3.78
N LEU A 130 10.71 0.42 3.22
CA LEU A 130 9.87 -0.70 3.65
C LEU A 130 9.83 -1.87 2.67
N GLY A 131 10.18 -1.67 1.40
CA GLY A 131 10.17 -2.71 0.37
C GLY A 131 8.82 -2.93 -0.31
N PHE A 132 7.90 -1.97 -0.25
CA PHE A 132 6.64 -2.08 -0.99
C PHE A 132 6.89 -2.11 -2.51
N SER A 133 6.12 -2.92 -3.24
CA SER A 133 6.17 -3.05 -4.70
C SER A 133 5.49 -1.87 -5.42
N LYS A 134 5.91 -0.65 -5.11
CA LYS A 134 5.26 0.57 -5.61
C LYS A 134 5.71 0.97 -7.01
N ILE A 135 4.78 1.45 -7.83
CA ILE A 135 5.03 2.06 -9.15
C ILE A 135 4.05 3.22 -9.38
N TYR A 136 4.30 4.03 -10.41
CA TYR A 136 3.47 5.20 -10.70
C TYR A 136 2.33 4.84 -11.65
N CYS A 137 1.15 5.41 -11.41
CA CYS A 137 0.15 5.64 -12.46
C CYS A 137 -0.71 6.87 -12.16
N GLU A 138 -1.48 7.31 -13.14
CA GLU A 138 -2.49 8.35 -12.97
C GLU A 138 -3.73 7.73 -12.31
N LEU A 139 -4.11 8.30 -11.16
CA LEU A 139 -5.27 7.90 -10.36
C LEU A 139 -6.11 9.15 -10.04
N PRO A 140 -7.04 9.56 -10.92
CA PRO A 140 -7.95 10.68 -10.65
C PRO A 140 -8.90 10.36 -9.49
N GLU A 141 -9.56 11.39 -8.94
CA GLU A 141 -10.67 11.19 -8.00
C GLU A 141 -11.80 10.37 -8.63
N PRO A 142 -12.57 9.60 -7.84
CA PRO A 142 -13.66 8.83 -8.39
C PRO A 142 -14.79 9.75 -8.83
N VAL A 143 -15.43 9.38 -9.94
CA VAL A 143 -16.62 10.07 -10.44
C VAL A 143 -17.85 9.41 -9.84
N VAL A 144 -18.62 10.17 -9.05
CA VAL A 144 -19.88 9.71 -8.47
C VAL A 144 -21.03 10.36 -9.23
N TYR A 145 -21.84 9.56 -9.91
CA TYR A 145 -22.97 10.03 -10.69
C TYR A 145 -24.09 8.98 -10.75
N ASN A 146 -25.34 9.41 -10.59
CA ASN A 146 -26.53 8.56 -10.70
C ASN A 146 -26.47 7.25 -9.87
N GLY A 147 -25.92 7.32 -8.65
CA GLY A 147 -25.78 6.16 -7.77
C GLY A 147 -24.67 5.17 -8.16
N GLU A 148 -23.83 5.54 -9.11
CA GLU A 148 -22.65 4.78 -9.54
C GLU A 148 -21.38 5.50 -9.08
N THR A 149 -20.37 4.73 -8.68
CA THR A 149 -19.01 5.24 -8.42
C THR A 149 -18.08 4.62 -9.45
N HIS A 150 -17.37 5.48 -10.19
CA HIS A 150 -16.44 5.09 -11.23
C HIS A 150 -15.02 5.48 -10.86
N CYS A 151 -14.12 4.51 -10.87
CA CYS A 151 -12.70 4.67 -10.60
C CYS A 151 -11.92 4.18 -11.82
N THR A 152 -10.82 4.86 -12.15
CA THR A 152 -10.00 4.51 -13.30
C THR A 152 -8.53 4.67 -12.98
N ALA A 153 -7.69 3.86 -13.62
CA ALA A 153 -6.24 4.04 -13.59
C ALA A 153 -5.66 4.04 -15.00
N SER A 154 -4.74 4.97 -15.25
CA SER A 154 -4.07 5.12 -16.54
C SER A 154 -2.58 5.35 -16.41
N TRP A 155 -1.85 5.04 -17.47
CA TRP A 155 -0.45 5.41 -17.59
C TRP A 155 -0.19 5.98 -18.98
N MET A 156 0.27 7.24 -19.03
CA MET A 156 0.53 7.96 -20.28
C MET A 156 -0.69 7.97 -21.23
N GLY A 157 -1.88 8.19 -20.66
CA GLY A 157 -3.14 8.17 -21.41
C GLY A 157 -3.67 6.78 -21.78
N PHE A 158 -2.93 5.70 -21.50
CA PHE A 158 -3.44 4.34 -21.64
C PHE A 158 -4.17 3.90 -20.38
N ARG A 159 -5.49 3.78 -20.47
CA ARG A 159 -6.33 3.30 -19.37
C ARG A 159 -6.24 1.78 -19.27
N PHE A 160 -5.78 1.28 -18.13
CA PHE A 160 -5.62 -0.16 -17.88
C PHE A 160 -6.58 -0.70 -16.82
N LEU A 161 -7.24 0.16 -16.05
CA LEU A 161 -8.24 -0.23 -15.06
C LEU A 161 -9.50 0.63 -15.17
N ASP A 162 -10.64 -0.03 -14.99
CA ASP A 162 -11.97 0.56 -14.88
C ASP A 162 -12.72 -0.22 -13.79
N ILE A 163 -13.05 0.45 -12.68
CA ILE A 163 -13.89 -0.09 -11.61
C ILE A 163 -15.19 0.69 -11.59
N LYS A 164 -16.30 -0.04 -11.69
CA LYS A 164 -17.65 0.52 -11.57
C LYS A 164 -18.37 -0.15 -10.40
N LEU A 165 -18.68 0.63 -9.37
CA LEU A 165 -19.55 0.21 -8.28
C LEU A 165 -20.97 0.71 -8.53
N THR A 166 -21.94 -0.19 -8.40
CA THR A 166 -23.36 0.11 -8.61
C THR A 166 -24.19 -0.45 -7.47
N GLN A 167 -25.32 0.18 -7.17
CA GLN A 167 -26.30 -0.34 -6.19
C GLN A 167 -25.68 -0.61 -4.81
N MET A 168 -24.67 0.18 -4.43
CA MET A 168 -24.04 0.09 -3.11
C MET A 168 -25.09 0.38 -2.04
N LYS A 169 -25.07 -0.40 -0.96
CA LYS A 169 -25.93 -0.21 0.20
C LYS A 169 -25.11 0.34 1.34
N GLU A 170 -25.64 1.38 1.98
CA GLU A 170 -25.08 1.86 3.24
C GLU A 170 -25.26 0.78 4.31
N VAL A 171 -24.21 0.55 5.08
CA VAL A 171 -24.19 -0.40 6.20
C VAL A 171 -23.77 0.41 7.43
N ALA A 172 -24.54 0.29 8.51
CA ALA A 172 -24.19 0.98 9.75
C ALA A 172 -22.85 0.44 10.28
N PRO A 173 -22.01 1.27 10.94
CA PRO A 173 -20.71 0.83 11.44
C PRO A 173 -20.78 -0.41 12.36
N ALA A 174 -21.86 -0.56 13.12
CA ALA A 174 -22.09 -1.71 14.00
C ALA A 174 -22.38 -3.02 13.24
N ASP A 175 -22.87 -2.93 12.00
CA ASP A 175 -23.19 -4.06 11.13
C ASP A 175 -22.04 -4.41 10.18
N TYR A 176 -20.98 -3.60 10.15
CA TYR A 176 -19.80 -3.88 9.35
C TYR A 176 -19.06 -5.09 9.96
N PRO A 177 -18.74 -6.13 9.17
CA PRO A 177 -18.06 -7.30 9.70
C PRO A 177 -16.74 -6.88 10.36
N PRO A 178 -16.44 -7.36 11.58
CA PRO A 178 -15.18 -7.03 12.22
C PRO A 178 -14.02 -7.54 11.34
N PRO A 179 -12.88 -6.84 11.33
CA PRO A 179 -11.70 -7.36 10.66
C PRO A 179 -11.37 -8.76 11.21
N PRO A 180 -10.81 -9.66 10.38
CA PRO A 180 -10.41 -10.98 10.83
C PRO A 180 -9.55 -10.88 12.08
N SER A 181 -9.84 -11.69 13.10
CA SER A 181 -9.04 -11.74 14.32
C SER A 181 -7.59 -12.04 13.97
N LEU A 182 -6.66 -11.23 14.49
CA LEU A 182 -5.24 -11.50 14.32
C LEU A 182 -4.89 -12.82 15.01
N PRO A 183 -4.00 -13.65 14.42
CA PRO A 183 -3.54 -14.87 15.06
C PRO A 183 -2.91 -14.56 16.43
N THR A 184 -3.22 -15.37 17.44
CA THR A 184 -2.69 -15.24 18.81
C THR A 184 -1.54 -16.21 19.10
N ASP A 185 -1.18 -17.04 18.13
CA ASP A 185 -0.18 -18.12 18.20
C ASP A 185 1.25 -17.66 17.84
N GLY A 186 1.53 -16.35 17.91
CA GLY A 186 2.83 -15.77 17.55
C GLY A 186 3.05 -15.63 16.04
N VAL A 187 2.05 -15.95 15.22
CA VAL A 187 2.09 -15.74 13.77
C VAL A 187 1.95 -14.26 13.46
N LEU A 188 2.87 -13.75 12.66
CA LEU A 188 2.82 -12.37 12.19
C LEU A 188 1.61 -12.17 11.27
N SER A 189 0.98 -11.01 11.36
CA SER A 189 -0.16 -10.67 10.51
C SER A 189 -0.05 -9.24 9.98
N GLY A 190 -0.62 -9.02 8.81
CA GLY A 190 -0.59 -7.72 8.13
C GLY A 190 -0.41 -7.87 6.63
N THR A 191 -0.26 -6.73 5.95
CA THR A 191 0.09 -6.74 4.52
C THR A 191 1.50 -7.29 4.34
N ILE A 192 1.66 -8.22 3.41
CA ILE A 192 2.94 -8.87 3.13
C ILE A 192 3.43 -8.42 1.74
N HIS A 193 4.69 -8.04 1.64
CA HIS A 193 5.34 -7.64 0.40
C HIS A 193 6.80 -8.10 0.38
N TYR A 194 7.40 -8.12 -0.81
CA TYR A 194 8.74 -8.69 -1.01
C TYR A 194 9.75 -7.61 -1.40
N LYS A 195 10.68 -7.29 -0.50
CA LYS A 195 11.74 -6.31 -0.75
C LYS A 195 12.85 -6.92 -1.60
N TYR A 196 13.12 -6.32 -2.75
CA TYR A 196 14.27 -6.66 -3.59
C TYR A 196 15.04 -5.39 -3.98
N ILE A 197 16.36 -5.41 -3.79
CA ILE A 197 17.28 -4.35 -4.23
C ILE A 197 18.35 -5.02 -5.10
N PRO A 198 18.47 -4.65 -6.39
CA PRO A 198 19.46 -5.24 -7.27
C PRO A 198 20.89 -4.86 -6.86
N ARG A 199 21.86 -5.69 -7.26
CA ARG A 199 23.27 -5.30 -7.25
C ARG A 199 23.53 -4.27 -8.35
N THR A 200 24.51 -3.41 -8.14
CA THR A 200 25.07 -2.58 -9.21
C THR A 200 25.85 -3.47 -10.19
N GLY A 201 25.60 -3.30 -11.49
CA GLY A 201 26.27 -4.03 -12.57
C GLY A 201 27.68 -3.55 -12.85
#